data_AF-A0A4U0ZGQ8-F1
#
_entry.id   AF-A0A4U0ZGQ8-F1
#
_cell.length_a   1.000
_cell.length_b   1.000
_cell.length_c   1.000
_cell.angle_alpha   90.00
_cell.angle_beta   90.00
_cell.angle_gamma   90.00
#
_symmetry.space_group_name_H-M   'P 1'
#
loop_
_entity.id
_entity.type
_entity.pdbx_description
1 polymer ?
#
loop_
_entity_poly.entity_id
_entity_poly.type
_entity_poly.pdbx_seq_one_letter_code
_entity_poly.pdbx_strand_id
1 'polypeptide(L)' 'MKSYENPRELEKGIGAYIHRYNNFRPHQSLSDATPNEVYSKKLFLAA' A
#
# COMPACT_ATOMS: atom_id res chain seq x y z
N MET A 1 -9.86 14.48 9.25
CA MET A 1 -8.41 14.26 8.99
C MET A 1 -7.87 13.50 10.19
N LYS A 2 -6.99 12.50 9.99
CA LYS A 2 -6.46 11.73 11.13
C LYS A 2 -5.33 12.53 11.79
N SER A 3 -5.42 12.76 13.10
CA SER A 3 -4.38 13.42 13.89
C SER A 3 -3.46 12.39 14.52
N TYR A 4 -2.18 12.75 14.70
CA TYR A 4 -1.17 11.91 15.32
C TYR A 4 -0.54 12.66 16.50
N GLU A 5 -0.49 12.01 17.65
CA GLU A 5 -0.01 12.61 18.90
C GLU A 5 1.51 12.74 18.93
N ASN A 6 2.23 11.89 18.20
CA ASN A 6 3.70 11.90 18.17
C ASN A 6 4.23 11.26 16.86
N PRO A 7 5.52 11.47 16.53
CA PRO A 7 6.12 10.94 15.30
C PRO A 7 6.05 9.40 15.17
N ARG A 8 6.09 8.67 16.28
CA ARG A 8 6.05 7.20 16.28
C ARG A 8 4.68 6.67 15.86
N GLU A 9 3.61 7.31 16.32
CA GLU A 9 2.25 6.98 15.90
C GLU A 9 2.00 7.37 14.44
N LEU A 10 2.60 8.47 13.97
CA LEU A 10 2.58 8.86 12.56
C LEU A 10 3.25 7.79 11.69
N GLU A 11 4.45 7.34 12.06
CA GLU A 11 5.20 6.31 11.33
C GLU A 11 4.39 5.02 11.19
N LYS A 12 3.84 4.51 12.30
CA LYS A 12 2.96 3.32 12.29
C LYS A 12 1.73 3.53 11.40
N GLY A 13 1.13 4.72 11.46
CA GLY A 13 -0.02 5.09 10.66
C GLY A 13 0.27 5.08 9.15
N ILE A 14 1.40 5.65 8.75
CA ILE A 14 1.86 5.64 7.36
C ILE A 14 2.12 4.20 6.90
N GLY A 15 2.82 3.41 7.70
CA GLY A 15 3.08 1.99 7.39
C GLY A 15 1.78 1.19 7.21
N ALA A 16 0.82 1.35 8.10
CA ALA A 16 -0.48 0.69 8.00
C ALA A 16 -1.28 1.14 6.77
N TYR A 17 -1.22 2.44 6.43
CA TYR A 17 -1.87 2.96 5.23
C TYR A 17 -1.27 2.36 3.96
N ILE A 18 0.05 2.40 3.82
CA ILE A 18 0.77 1.85 2.65
C ILE A 18 0.49 0.35 2.52
N HIS A 19 0.58 -0.40 3.62
CA HIS A 19 0.30 -1.83 3.61
C HIS A 19 -1.12 -2.13 3.11
N ARG A 20 -2.12 -1.41 3.63
CA ARG A 20 -3.52 -1.58 3.19
C ARG A 20 -3.72 -1.20 1.74
N TYR A 21 -3.13 -0.08 1.29
CA TYR A 21 -3.24 0.39 -0.09
C TYR A 21 -2.67 -0.66 -1.05
N ASN A 22 -1.48 -1.19 -0.75
CA ASN A 22 -0.78 -2.09 -1.66
C ASN A 22 -1.35 -3.52 -1.67
N ASN A 23 -1.89 -4.02 -0.55
CA ASN A 23 -2.28 -5.43 -0.41
C ASN A 23 -3.78 -5.69 -0.40
N PHE A 24 -4.62 -4.71 -0.05
CA PHE A 24 -6.04 -4.96 0.24
C PHE A 24 -7.00 -4.00 -0.46
N ARG A 25 -6.50 -2.91 -1.04
CA ARG A 25 -7.36 -1.93 -1.70
C ARG A 25 -7.38 -2.21 -3.21
N PRO A 26 -8.47 -2.78 -3.75
CA PRO A 26 -8.63 -2.91 -5.19
C PRO A 26 -8.68 -1.52 -5.84
N HIS A 27 -8.15 -1.41 -7.05
CA HIS A 27 -8.14 -0.17 -7.82
C HIS A 27 -8.76 -0.39 -9.19
N GLN A 28 -9.74 0.45 -9.54
CA GLN A 28 -10.41 0.39 -10.84
C GLN A 28 -9.42 0.55 -12.01
N SER A 29 -8.39 1.38 -11.86
CA SER A 29 -7.32 1.55 -12.86
C SER A 29 -6.44 0.31 -13.04
N LEU A 30 -6.52 -0.64 -12.11
CA LEU A 30 -5.83 -1.93 -12.13
C LEU A 30 -6.80 -3.10 -12.35
N SER A 31 -7.96 -2.85 -12.98
CA SER A 31 -9.00 -3.87 -13.20
C SER A 31 -9.43 -4.55 -11.89
N ASP A 32 -9.60 -3.74 -10.85
CA ASP A 32 -9.94 -4.15 -9.48
C ASP A 32 -8.90 -5.03 -8.78
N ALA A 33 -7.69 -5.15 -9.33
CA ALA A 33 -6.56 -5.71 -8.63
C ALA A 33 -5.93 -4.71 -7.64
N THR A 34 -5.13 -5.23 -6.73
CA THR A 34 -4.28 -4.46 -5.81
C THR A 34 -2.91 -4.16 -6.46
N PRO A 35 -2.22 -3.11 -6.01
CA PRO A 35 -0.86 -2.81 -6.49
C PRO A 35 0.10 -3.99 -6.39
N ASN A 36 0.08 -4.76 -5.30
CA ASN A 36 0.99 -5.90 -5.14
C ASN A 36 0.69 -7.04 -6.11
N GLU A 37 -0.57 -7.28 -6.46
CA GLU A 37 -0.91 -8.32 -7.45
C GLU A 37 -0.37 -7.99 -8.85
N VAL A 38 -0.23 -6.70 -9.18
CA VAL A 38 0.23 -6.22 -10.49
C VAL A 38 1.74 -6.00 -10.53
N TYR A 39 2.31 -5.32 -9.54
CA TYR A 39 3.70 -4.85 -9.58
C TYR A 39 4.69 -5.78 -8.91
N SER A 40 4.30 -6.54 -7.87
CA SER A 40 5.23 -7.50 -7.25
C SER A 40 5.64 -8.60 -8.23
N LYS A 41 4.76 -8.98 -9.16
CA LYS A 41 5.09 -9.91 -10.26
C LYS A 41 6.10 -9.33 -11.25
N LYS A 42 6.10 -8.01 -11.47
CA LYS A 42 7.07 -7.34 -12.36
C LYS A 42 8.47 -7.27 -11.75
N LEU A 43 8.59 -7.16 -10.42
CA LEU A 43 9.90 -7.13 -9.76
C LEU A 43 10.68 -8.45 -9.94
N PHE A 44 9.98 -9.58 -9.95
CA PHE A 44 10.59 -10.91 -10.15
C PHE A 44 11.02 -11.21 -11.60
N LEU A 45 10.47 -10.51 -12.60
CA LEU A 45 10.82 -10.71 -14.01
C LEU A 45 11.95 -9.79 -14.50
N ALA A 46 12.38 -8.85 -13.68
CA ALA A 46 13.41 -7.85 -14.00
C ALA A 46 14.72 -8.04 -13.22
N ALA A 47 14.83 -9.10 -12.41
CA ALA A 47 16.01 -9.50 -11.64
C ALA A 47 16.64 -10.75 -12.26
#